data_AF-A0A8T7B0J8-F1
#
_entry.id   AF-A0A8T7B0J8-F1
#
_cell.length_a   1.000
_cell.length_b   1.000
_cell.length_c   1.000
_cell.angle_alpha   90.00
_cell.angle_beta   90.00
_cell.angle_gamma   90.00
#
_symmetry.space_group_name_H-M   'P 1'
#
loop_
_entity.id
_entity.type
_entity.pdbx_description
1 polymer ?
#
loop_
_entity_poly.entity_id
_entity_poly.type
_entity_poly.pdbx_seq_one_letter_code
_entity_poly.pdbx_strand_id
1 'polypeptide(L)'
;MNLFESIADHGHEQVVFFNHRETGLKAIVAIHNTLLGPALGGLRMWPYANEDEALHDVLRLSRGMTYKAAVSGLNLGGGKAVLIGDPEKDKSEALFRALGRFIGSLGGRYITAEDVGTTVEDMEYIFQETDRVVGVHPVHGGSGDPSPFTAYGTLQGIKACLNKRYG
;
A
#
# COMPACT_ATOMS: atom_id res chain seq x y z
N MET A 1 11.51 8.97 -17.89
CA MET A 1 10.16 9.48 -17.55
C MET A 1 10.27 10.91 -17.02
N ASN A 2 9.36 11.83 -17.37
CA ASN A 2 9.33 13.18 -16.78
C ASN A 2 8.53 13.15 -15.47
N LEU A 3 9.24 13.03 -14.34
CA LEU A 3 8.64 12.77 -13.02
C LEU A 3 7.50 13.73 -12.64
N PHE A 4 7.75 15.03 -12.68
CA PHE A 4 6.75 16.03 -12.26
C PHE A 4 5.56 16.10 -13.22
N GLU A 5 5.76 15.86 -14.51
CA GLU A 5 4.66 15.77 -15.48
C GLU A 5 3.80 14.54 -15.16
N SER A 6 4.40 13.37 -14.92
CA SER A 6 3.65 12.16 -14.55
C SER A 6 2.88 12.31 -13.24
N ILE A 7 3.44 13.00 -12.24
CA ILE A 7 2.76 13.32 -10.98
C ILE A 7 1.57 14.25 -11.23
N ALA A 8 1.77 15.32 -12.00
CA ALA A 8 0.75 16.33 -12.28
C ALA A 8 -0.39 15.79 -13.15
N ASP A 9 -0.07 15.09 -14.24
CA ASP A 9 -1.04 14.54 -15.20
C ASP A 9 -1.96 13.50 -14.56
N HIS A 10 -1.45 12.78 -13.55
CA HIS A 10 -2.23 11.81 -12.80
C HIS A 10 -2.86 12.36 -11.53
N GLY A 11 -2.60 13.64 -11.18
CA GLY A 11 -3.22 14.33 -10.06
C GLY A 11 -2.70 13.90 -8.69
N HIS A 12 -1.47 13.39 -8.60
CA HIS A 12 -0.87 12.94 -7.34
C HIS A 12 -0.47 14.13 -6.45
N GLU A 13 -0.82 14.03 -5.16
CA GLU A 13 -0.44 15.02 -4.16
C GLU A 13 1.04 14.92 -3.76
N GLN A 14 1.57 13.70 -3.65
CA GLN A 14 2.91 13.48 -3.09
C GLN A 14 3.52 12.15 -3.54
N VAL A 15 4.81 12.16 -3.83
CA VAL A 15 5.64 10.95 -4.00
C VAL A 15 6.86 11.10 -3.09
N VAL A 16 7.14 10.07 -2.28
CA VAL A 16 8.23 10.08 -1.30
C VAL A 16 9.12 8.86 -1.54
N PHE A 17 10.43 9.10 -1.65
CA PHE A 17 11.44 8.06 -1.80
C PHE A 17 12.13 7.86 -0.45
N PHE A 18 12.14 6.63 0.03
CA PHE A 18 12.84 6.23 1.24
C PHE A 18 14.01 5.34 0.89
N ASN A 19 15.17 5.69 1.42
CA ASN A 19 16.39 4.90 1.28
C ASN A 19 17.09 4.77 2.62
N HIS A 20 17.52 3.56 2.97
CA HIS A 20 18.29 3.30 4.18
C HIS A 20 19.40 2.30 3.88
N ARG A 21 20.64 2.80 3.87
CA ARG A 21 21.81 2.05 3.40
C ARG A 21 22.07 0.78 4.20
N GLU A 22 21.95 0.85 5.53
CA GLU A 22 22.31 -0.26 6.43
C GLU A 22 21.36 -1.46 6.30
N THR A 23 20.08 -1.19 6.02
CA THR A 23 19.06 -2.24 5.85
C THR A 23 18.82 -2.59 4.39
N GLY A 24 19.40 -1.84 3.45
CA GLY A 24 19.13 -1.99 2.02
C GLY A 24 17.77 -1.44 1.56
N LEU A 25 17.06 -0.67 2.39
CA LEU A 25 15.73 -0.16 2.07
C LEU A 25 15.75 0.71 0.81
N LYS A 26 14.86 0.38 -0.13
CA LYS A 26 14.52 1.18 -1.30
C LYS A 26 13.01 1.15 -1.49
N ALA A 27 12.31 2.15 -0.98
CA ALA A 27 10.85 2.20 -1.05
C ALA A 27 10.36 3.51 -1.66
N ILE A 28 9.23 3.43 -2.34
CA ILE A 28 8.52 4.59 -2.89
C ILE A 28 7.09 4.56 -2.34
N VAL A 29 6.64 5.67 -1.77
CA VAL A 29 5.25 5.88 -1.36
C VAL A 29 4.64 6.96 -2.24
N ALA A 30 3.54 6.65 -2.90
CA ALA A 30 2.76 7.62 -3.65
C ALA A 30 1.40 7.83 -2.97
N ILE A 31 1.08 9.10 -2.70
CA ILE A 31 -0.23 9.55 -2.23
C ILE A 31 -0.90 10.23 -3.42
N HIS A 32 -1.98 9.62 -3.92
CA HIS A 32 -2.71 10.18 -5.04
C HIS A 32 -3.69 11.25 -4.57
N ASN A 33 -4.52 10.96 -3.57
CA ASN A 33 -5.53 11.90 -3.10
C ASN A 33 -5.91 11.62 -1.65
N THR A 34 -6.05 12.67 -0.82
CA THR A 34 -6.43 12.62 0.60
C THR A 34 -7.72 13.39 0.93
N LEU A 35 -8.51 13.75 -0.09
CA LEU A 35 -9.72 14.57 0.08
C LEU A 35 -10.74 13.96 1.06
N LEU A 36 -10.93 12.64 1.02
CA LEU A 36 -11.89 11.92 1.88
C LEU A 36 -11.30 11.53 3.25
N GLY A 37 -9.99 11.65 3.43
CA GLY A 37 -9.28 11.19 4.62
C GLY A 37 -7.84 10.73 4.32
N PRO A 38 -7.15 10.13 5.30
CA PRO A 38 -5.81 9.57 5.11
C PRO A 38 -5.75 8.60 3.94
N ALA A 39 -4.63 8.60 3.22
CA ALA A 39 -4.41 7.67 2.12
C ALA A 39 -4.12 6.28 2.65
N LEU A 40 -4.95 5.29 2.32
CA LEU A 40 -4.71 3.89 2.66
C LEU A 40 -4.22 3.13 1.43
N GLY A 41 -3.17 2.31 1.61
CA GLY A 41 -2.61 1.49 0.54
C GLY A 41 -1.77 0.33 1.07
N GLY A 42 -1.80 -0.81 0.38
CA GLY A 42 -0.90 -1.92 0.73
C GLY A 42 0.56 -1.65 0.34
N LEU A 43 1.51 -2.24 1.06
CA LEU A 43 2.94 -2.28 0.75
C LEU A 43 3.23 -3.49 -0.14
N ARG A 44 3.62 -3.24 -1.38
CA ARG A 44 4.07 -4.31 -2.29
C ARG A 44 5.59 -4.44 -2.23
N MET A 45 6.11 -5.65 -2.09
CA MET A 45 7.53 -5.94 -2.29
C MET A 45 7.72 -6.69 -3.61
N TRP A 46 8.54 -6.17 -4.51
CA TRP A 46 8.72 -6.76 -5.84
C TRP A 46 10.11 -6.49 -6.42
N PRO A 47 10.72 -7.46 -7.13
CA PRO A 47 12.02 -7.29 -7.78
C PRO A 47 11.87 -6.58 -9.13
N TYR A 48 11.58 -5.28 -9.11
CA TYR A 48 11.49 -4.46 -10.33
C TYR A 48 12.81 -4.46 -11.10
N ALA A 49 12.74 -4.45 -12.44
CA ALA A 49 13.94 -4.45 -13.26
C ALA A 49 14.68 -3.10 -13.19
N ASN A 50 13.96 -2.02 -12.90
CA ASN A 50 14.49 -0.66 -12.77
C ASN A 50 13.55 0.24 -11.93
N GLU A 51 14.03 1.43 -11.57
CA GLU A 51 13.30 2.39 -10.74
C GLU A 51 12.07 3.00 -11.46
N ASP A 52 12.13 3.14 -12.79
CA ASP A 52 11.02 3.67 -13.59
C ASP A 52 9.80 2.73 -13.53
N GLU A 53 10.00 1.41 -13.55
CA GLU A 53 8.93 0.42 -13.38
C GLU A 53 8.29 0.49 -11.99
N ALA A 54 9.11 0.62 -10.94
CA ALA A 54 8.62 0.75 -9.57
C ALA A 54 7.78 2.03 -9.39
N LEU A 55 8.25 3.14 -9.97
CA LEU A 55 7.57 4.42 -9.92
C LEU A 55 6.26 4.41 -10.72
N HIS A 56 6.25 3.82 -11.92
CA HIS A 56 5.02 3.67 -12.69
C HIS A 56 3.99 2.80 -11.95
N ASP A 57 4.41 1.69 -11.32
CA ASP A 57 3.48 0.81 -10.59
C ASP A 57 2.88 1.51 -9.37
N VAL A 58 3.70 2.20 -8.55
CA VAL A 58 3.20 2.89 -7.35
C VAL A 58 2.25 4.05 -7.69
N LEU A 59 2.51 4.80 -8.77
CA LEU A 59 1.62 5.86 -9.23
C LEU A 59 0.28 5.29 -9.70
N ARG A 60 0.31 4.26 -10.53
CA ARG A 60 -0.90 3.59 -11.06
C ARG A 60 -1.75 2.99 -9.95
N LEU A 61 -1.12 2.31 -9.00
CA LEU A 61 -1.82 1.62 -7.90
C LEU A 61 -2.40 2.59 -6.88
N SER A 62 -1.69 3.67 -6.51
CA SER A 62 -2.20 4.68 -5.56
C SER A 62 -3.43 5.41 -6.12
N ARG A 63 -3.45 5.70 -7.43
CA ARG A 63 -4.64 6.19 -8.12
C ARG A 63 -5.79 5.19 -8.07
N GLY A 64 -5.53 3.91 -8.33
CA GLY A 64 -6.52 2.85 -8.19
C GLY A 64 -7.12 2.75 -6.78
N MET A 65 -6.30 2.93 -5.74
CA MET A 65 -6.75 2.94 -4.35
C MET A 65 -7.69 4.11 -4.04
N THR A 66 -7.49 5.28 -4.66
CA THR A 66 -8.40 6.42 -4.50
C THR A 66 -9.80 6.08 -4.98
N TYR A 67 -9.91 5.54 -6.20
CA TYR A 67 -11.20 5.15 -6.75
C TYR A 67 -11.84 4.01 -5.96
N LYS A 68 -11.03 3.04 -5.51
CA LYS A 68 -11.51 1.94 -4.66
C LYS A 68 -12.12 2.46 -3.36
N ALA A 69 -11.40 3.32 -2.63
CA ALA A 69 -11.89 3.87 -1.37
C ALA A 69 -13.19 4.68 -1.58
N ALA A 70 -13.21 5.54 -2.60
CA ALA A 70 -14.37 6.37 -2.92
C ALA A 70 -15.60 5.54 -3.30
N VAL A 71 -15.47 4.55 -4.20
CA VAL A 71 -16.62 3.73 -4.62
C VAL A 71 -17.11 2.79 -3.52
N SER A 72 -16.24 2.42 -2.58
CA SER A 72 -16.59 1.64 -1.39
C SER A 72 -17.23 2.49 -0.27
N GLY A 73 -17.36 3.81 -0.45
CA GLY A 73 -17.95 4.71 0.55
C GLY A 73 -17.11 4.87 1.82
N LEU A 74 -15.79 4.68 1.72
CA LEU A 74 -14.86 4.82 2.83
C LEU A 74 -14.37 6.27 2.93
N ASN A 75 -14.22 6.78 4.16
CA ASN A 75 -13.58 8.08 4.45
C ASN A 75 -12.05 7.94 4.40
N LEU A 76 -11.55 7.46 3.27
CA LEU A 76 -10.15 7.19 3.02
C LEU A 76 -9.74 7.74 1.64
N GLY A 77 -8.53 8.26 1.58
CA GLY A 77 -7.84 8.58 0.34
C GLY A 77 -7.20 7.35 -0.31
N GLY A 78 -6.45 7.57 -1.38
CA GLY A 78 -5.69 6.51 -2.05
C GLY A 78 -4.19 6.73 -2.01
N GLY A 79 -3.50 5.75 -1.43
CA GLY A 79 -2.04 5.69 -1.42
C GLY A 79 -1.54 4.34 -1.88
N LYS A 80 -0.23 4.23 -2.07
CA LYS A 80 0.45 2.96 -2.29
C LYS A 80 1.90 3.05 -1.88
N ALA A 81 2.46 1.96 -1.36
CA ALA A 81 3.88 1.79 -1.18
C ALA A 81 4.40 0.63 -2.03
N VAL A 82 5.59 0.80 -2.60
CA VAL A 82 6.38 -0.27 -3.21
C VAL A 82 7.74 -0.33 -2.53
N LEU A 83 8.23 -1.55 -2.29
CA LEU A 83 9.55 -1.87 -1.78
C LEU A 83 10.28 -2.66 -2.87
N ILE A 84 11.40 -2.15 -3.34
CA ILE A 84 12.18 -2.78 -4.42
C ILE A 84 13.09 -3.84 -3.80
N GLY A 85 12.82 -5.11 -4.08
CA GLY A 85 13.59 -6.25 -3.56
C GLY A 85 12.90 -7.58 -3.81
N ASP A 86 13.65 -8.68 -3.71
CA ASP A 86 13.15 -10.05 -3.79
C ASP A 86 12.52 -10.45 -2.44
N PRO A 87 11.18 -10.66 -2.37
CA PRO A 87 10.49 -10.96 -1.11
C PRO A 87 10.94 -12.27 -0.46
N GLU A 88 11.58 -13.17 -1.20
CA GLU A 88 12.08 -14.46 -0.67
C GLU A 88 13.48 -14.37 -0.08
N LYS A 89 14.23 -13.28 -0.35
CA LYS A 89 15.66 -13.18 0.00
C LYS A 89 16.03 -11.92 0.76
N ASP A 90 15.39 -10.80 0.43
CA ASP A 90 15.85 -9.48 0.84
C ASP A 90 15.11 -8.95 2.09
N LYS A 91 14.21 -9.74 2.67
CA LYS A 91 13.45 -9.36 3.87
C LYS A 91 14.31 -9.44 5.13
N SER A 92 14.08 -8.50 6.04
CA SER A 92 14.57 -8.56 7.42
C SER A 92 13.71 -7.69 8.34
N GLU A 93 13.68 -8.00 9.63
CA GLU A 93 13.01 -7.15 10.63
C GLU A 93 13.54 -5.71 10.59
N ALA A 94 14.86 -5.54 10.51
CA ALA A 94 15.49 -4.22 10.50
C ALA A 94 15.03 -3.37 9.30
N LEU A 95 14.84 -3.99 8.13
CA LEU A 95 14.29 -3.36 6.93
C LEU A 95 12.88 -2.81 7.17
N PHE A 96 11.99 -3.63 7.73
CA PHE A 96 10.60 -3.24 7.97
C PHE A 96 10.45 -2.24 9.12
N ARG A 97 11.28 -2.32 10.17
CA ARG A 97 11.35 -1.27 11.19
C ARG A 97 11.82 0.06 10.62
N ALA A 98 12.84 0.06 9.76
CA ALA A 98 13.29 1.28 9.10
C ALA A 98 12.15 1.89 8.26
N LEU A 99 11.43 1.06 7.49
CA LEU A 99 10.25 1.51 6.75
C LEU A 99 9.14 2.05 7.66
N GLY A 100 8.88 1.42 8.81
CA GLY A 100 7.88 1.87 9.78
C GLY A 100 8.16 3.28 10.31
N ARG A 101 9.42 3.59 10.65
CA ARG A 101 9.81 4.97 11.03
C ARG A 101 9.56 5.97 9.91
N PHE A 102 9.84 5.60 8.67
CA PHE A 102 9.60 6.46 7.51
C PHE A 102 8.11 6.68 7.23
N ILE A 103 7.29 5.63 7.33
CA ILE A 103 5.82 5.76 7.23
C ILE A 103 5.30 6.66 8.36
N GLY A 104 5.78 6.48 9.60
CA GLY A 104 5.44 7.33 10.73
C GLY A 104 5.78 8.82 10.49
N SER A 105 6.88 9.09 9.78
CA SER A 105 7.29 10.46 9.43
C SER A 105 6.32 11.18 8.49
N LEU A 106 5.41 10.46 7.83
CA LEU A 106 4.36 11.06 6.99
C LEU A 106 3.20 11.66 7.82
N GLY A 107 3.30 11.66 9.15
CA GLY A 107 2.35 12.36 10.03
C GLY A 107 0.91 11.86 9.91
N GLY A 108 0.74 10.57 9.58
CA GLY A 108 -0.56 9.94 9.41
C GLY A 108 -1.27 10.25 8.08
N ARG A 109 -0.61 10.91 7.12
CA ARG A 109 -1.15 11.11 5.77
C ARG A 109 -1.29 9.79 4.99
N TYR A 110 -0.46 8.81 5.31
CA TYR A 110 -0.47 7.48 4.70
C TYR A 110 -0.60 6.40 5.77
N ILE A 111 -1.43 5.40 5.51
CA ILE A 111 -1.63 4.20 6.33
C ILE A 111 -1.33 3.00 5.44
N THR A 112 -0.40 2.14 5.86
CA THR A 112 -0.03 0.95 5.09
C THR A 112 -0.84 -0.29 5.48
N ALA A 113 -0.83 -1.30 4.63
CA ALA A 113 -1.30 -2.65 4.90
C ALA A 113 -0.40 -3.65 4.15
N GLU A 114 -0.65 -4.95 4.27
CA GLU A 114 0.02 -5.93 3.41
C GLU A 114 -0.49 -5.87 1.95
N ASP A 115 0.38 -6.26 1.02
CA ASP A 115 0.10 -6.57 -0.40
C ASP A 115 1.05 -7.68 -0.87
N VAL A 116 1.05 -7.96 -2.17
CA VAL A 116 1.95 -8.91 -2.83
C VAL A 116 3.39 -8.72 -2.37
N GLY A 117 4.00 -9.81 -1.90
CA GLY A 117 5.38 -9.84 -1.42
C GLY A 117 5.53 -9.44 0.05
N THR A 118 4.47 -9.09 0.76
CA THR A 118 4.50 -8.81 2.22
C THR A 118 3.45 -9.63 2.96
N THR A 119 3.65 -9.79 4.26
CA THR A 119 2.79 -10.58 5.14
C THR A 119 2.36 -9.78 6.38
N VAL A 120 1.40 -10.33 7.13
CA VAL A 120 1.03 -9.85 8.48
C VAL A 120 2.27 -9.70 9.39
N GLU A 121 3.23 -10.63 9.33
CA GLU A 121 4.46 -10.54 10.14
C GLU A 121 5.32 -9.33 9.75
N ASP A 122 5.42 -9.01 8.46
CA ASP A 122 6.10 -7.80 8.01
C ASP A 122 5.40 -6.53 8.55
N MET A 123 4.06 -6.54 8.62
CA MET A 123 3.26 -5.46 9.19
C MET A 123 3.47 -5.32 10.70
N GLU A 124 3.71 -6.41 11.42
CA GLU A 124 4.05 -6.39 12.86
C GLU A 124 5.36 -5.65 13.12
N TYR A 125 6.38 -5.84 12.27
CA TYR A 125 7.63 -5.08 12.39
C TYR A 125 7.43 -3.58 12.12
N ILE A 126 6.55 -3.22 11.19
CA ILE A 126 6.17 -1.82 10.94
C ILE A 126 5.41 -1.25 12.14
N PHE A 127 4.47 -2.03 12.71
CA PHE A 127 3.61 -1.62 13.82
C PHE A 127 4.40 -1.26 15.08
N GLN A 128 5.55 -1.90 15.28
CA GLN A 128 6.45 -1.58 16.39
C GLN A 128 7.06 -0.17 16.32
N GLU A 129 7.00 0.50 15.16
CA GLU A 129 7.57 1.83 14.95
C GLU A 129 6.49 2.89 14.64
N THR A 130 5.28 2.49 14.22
CA THR A 130 4.18 3.41 13.93
C THR A 130 2.79 2.77 14.05
N ASP A 131 1.80 3.55 14.45
CA ASP A 131 0.37 3.18 14.44
C ASP A 131 -0.29 3.32 13.06
N ARG A 132 0.47 3.71 12.03
CA ARG A 132 -0.03 3.94 10.65
C ARG A 132 0.08 2.68 9.78
N VAL A 133 -0.36 1.57 10.34
CA VAL A 133 -0.44 0.27 9.66
C VAL A 133 -1.70 -0.47 10.10
N VAL A 134 -2.35 -1.16 9.16
CA VAL A 134 -3.50 -2.04 9.40
C VAL A 134 -3.22 -3.45 8.86
N GLY A 135 -4.07 -4.41 9.19
CA GLY A 135 -3.83 -5.82 8.84
C GLY A 135 -2.82 -6.52 9.75
N VAL A 136 -2.50 -5.91 10.91
CA VAL A 136 -1.71 -6.55 11.97
C VAL A 136 -2.49 -7.71 12.64
N HIS A 137 -1.82 -8.49 13.47
CA HIS A 137 -2.37 -9.66 14.13
C HIS A 137 -3.57 -9.30 15.02
N PRO A 138 -4.61 -10.15 15.12
CA PRO A 138 -5.80 -9.88 15.93
C PRO A 138 -5.53 -9.63 17.41
N VAL A 139 -4.45 -10.20 17.97
CA VAL A 139 -4.02 -9.94 19.35
C VAL A 139 -3.69 -8.47 19.62
N HIS A 140 -3.35 -7.72 18.57
CA HIS A 140 -3.08 -6.28 18.60
C HIS A 140 -4.24 -5.46 18.04
N GLY A 141 -5.44 -6.05 17.91
CA GLY A 141 -6.65 -5.38 17.44
C GLY A 141 -6.73 -5.22 15.92
N GLY A 142 -5.83 -5.85 15.16
CA GLY A 142 -5.88 -5.86 13.69
C GLY A 142 -6.85 -6.90 13.13
N SER A 143 -7.08 -6.84 11.80
CA SER A 143 -7.94 -7.79 11.09
C SER A 143 -7.23 -9.05 10.61
N GLY A 144 -5.90 -9.13 10.75
CA GLY A 144 -5.06 -10.12 10.07
C GLY A 144 -5.21 -10.07 8.54
N ASP A 145 -4.98 -11.22 7.91
CA ASP A 145 -4.99 -11.41 6.45
C ASP A 145 -6.32 -10.92 5.81
N PRO A 146 -6.29 -9.95 4.88
CA PRO A 146 -7.48 -9.44 4.20
C PRO A 146 -7.96 -10.34 3.06
N SER A 147 -7.21 -11.39 2.69
CA SER A 147 -7.51 -12.27 1.56
C SER A 147 -8.89 -12.94 1.66
N PRO A 148 -9.32 -13.50 2.80
CA PRO A 148 -10.65 -14.09 2.94
C PRO A 148 -11.79 -13.09 2.69
N PHE A 149 -11.65 -11.86 3.18
CA PHE A 149 -12.64 -10.80 2.97
C PHE A 149 -12.69 -10.31 1.52
N THR A 150 -11.51 -10.24 0.87
CA THR A 150 -11.41 -9.93 -0.56
C THR A 150 -12.09 -11.01 -1.41
N ALA A 151 -11.86 -12.28 -1.09
CA ALA A 151 -12.52 -13.41 -1.76
C ALA A 151 -14.05 -13.36 -1.57
N TYR A 152 -14.51 -13.08 -0.35
CA TYR A 152 -15.94 -12.92 -0.06
C TYR A 152 -16.56 -11.79 -0.87
N GLY A 153 -15.96 -10.59 -0.88
CA GLY A 153 -16.45 -9.45 -1.66
C GLY A 153 -16.49 -9.74 -3.16
N THR A 154 -15.48 -10.43 -3.69
CA THR A 154 -15.44 -10.87 -5.09
C THR A 154 -16.61 -11.82 -5.41
N LEU A 155 -16.86 -12.80 -4.54
CA LEU A 155 -17.99 -13.71 -4.68
C LEU A 155 -19.34 -12.97 -4.67
N GLN A 156 -19.50 -11.96 -3.80
CA GLN A 156 -20.72 -11.15 -3.78
C GLN A 156 -20.90 -10.36 -5.09
N GLY A 157 -19.81 -9.79 -5.64
CA GLY A 157 -19.83 -9.13 -6.94
C GLY A 157 -20.25 -10.06 -8.07
N ILE A 158 -19.71 -11.29 -8.08
CA ILE A 158 -20.10 -12.33 -9.06
C ILE A 158 -21.59 -12.65 -8.93
N LYS A 159 -22.08 -12.89 -7.70
CA LYS A 159 -23.50 -13.17 -7.45
C LYS A 159 -24.41 -12.02 -7.91
N ALA A 160 -24.03 -10.77 -7.65
CA ALA A 160 -24.78 -9.61 -8.12
C ALA A 160 -24.82 -9.53 -9.65
N CYS A 161 -23.71 -9.82 -10.33
CA CYS A 161 -23.66 -9.88 -11.80
C CYS A 161 -24.55 -10.99 -12.36
N LEU A 162 -24.52 -12.18 -11.74
CA LEU A 162 -25.37 -13.30 -12.14
C LEU A 162 -26.85 -12.98 -11.94
N ASN A 163 -27.22 -12.43 -10.79
CA ASN A 163 -28.59 -11.98 -10.51
C ASN A 163 -29.06 -10.91 -11.52
N LYS A 164 -28.18 -9.96 -11.88
CA LYS A 164 -28.49 -8.96 -12.90
C LYS A 164 -28.71 -9.56 -14.30
N ARG A 165 -27.99 -10.63 -14.64
CA ARG A 165 -28.04 -11.28 -15.96
C ARG A 165 -29.14 -12.33 -16.07
N TYR A 166 -29.44 -13.04 -14.99
CA TYR A 166 -30.27 -14.25 -15.02
C TYR A 166 -31.52 -14.18 -14.10
N GLY A 167 -31.64 -13.17 -13.25
CA GLY A 167 -32.68 -13.09 -12.20
C GLY A 167 -32.33 -13.91 -10.97
#